data_AF-A0A1Q9V478-F1
#
_entry.id   AF-A0A1Q9V478-F1
#
_cell.length_a   1.000
_cell.length_b   1.000
_cell.length_c   1.000
_cell.angle_alpha   90.00
_cell.angle_beta   90.00
_cell.angle_gamma   90.00
#
_symmetry.space_group_name_H-M   'P 1'
#
loop_
_entity.id
_entity.type
_entity.pdbx_description
1 polymer ?
#
loop_
_entity_poly.entity_id
_entity_poly.type
_entity_poly.pdbx_seq_one_letter_code
_entity_poly.pdbx_strand_id
1 'polypeptide(L)' 'MTVKHRVSEYRRRMRARGLRPVQIWVPDVRSERFAQEAERQAALVARADEQSDDQEFVEAVTAPWDEE' A
#
# COMPACT_ATOMS: atom_id res chain seq x y z
N MET A 1 -4.12 28.40 10.57
CA MET A 1 -3.81 27.96 9.19
C MET A 1 -5.01 27.25 8.60
N THR A 2 -5.38 27.55 7.36
CA THR A 2 -6.47 26.86 6.67
C THR A 2 -6.06 25.47 6.21
N VAL A 3 -7.02 24.57 6.01
CA VAL A 3 -6.78 23.21 5.47
C VAL A 3 -6.02 23.28 4.13
N LYS A 4 -6.39 24.23 3.26
CA LYS A 4 -5.73 24.48 1.97
C LYS A 4 -4.23 24.77 2.13
N HIS A 5 -3.86 25.58 3.12
CA HIS A 5 -2.46 25.90 3.41
C HIS A 5 -1.69 24.64 3.85
N ARG A 6 -2.26 23.86 4.77
CA ARG A 6 -1.64 22.61 5.25
C ARG A 6 -1.42 21.59 4.12
N VAL A 7 -2.41 21.42 3.25
CA VAL A 7 -2.32 20.51 2.09
C VAL A 7 -1.24 20.97 1.09
N SER A 8 -1.13 22.28 0.87
CA SER A 8 -0.10 22.84 -0.01
C SER A 8 1.32 22.61 0.52
N GLU A 9 1.56 22.91 1.80
CA GLU A 9 2.84 22.67 2.47
C GLU A 9 3.24 21.19 2.45
N TYR A 10 2.27 20.30 2.73
CA TYR A 10 2.48 18.86 2.66
C TYR A 10 2.91 18.42 1.25
N ARG A 11 2.20 18.86 0.21
CA ARG A 11 2.53 18.55 -1.19
C ARG A 11 3.90 19.13 -1.59
N ARG A 12 4.28 20.32 -1.10
CA ARG A 12 5.61 20.89 -1.35
C ARG A 12 6.71 19.99 -0.78
N ARG A 13 6.57 19.57 0.48
CA ARG A 13 7.52 18.68 1.15
C ARG A 13 7.63 17.32 0.46
N MET A 14 6.52 16.75 -0.01
CA MET A 14 6.54 15.48 -0.74
C MET A 14 7.27 15.61 -2.09
N ARG A 15 7.04 16.69 -2.85
CA ARG A 15 7.76 16.93 -4.11
C ARG A 15 9.27 17.11 -3.91
N ALA A 16 9.68 17.79 -2.85
CA ALA A 16 11.11 17.94 -2.52
C ALA A 16 11.81 16.61 -2.22
N ARG A 17 11.06 15.57 -1.82
CA ARG A 17 11.55 14.19 -1.64
C ARG A 17 11.50 13.35 -2.91
N GLY A 18 11.21 13.96 -4.07
CA GLY A 18 11.09 13.26 -5.35
C GLY A 18 9.75 12.56 -5.57
N LEU A 19 8.77 12.72 -4.68
CA LEU A 19 7.46 12.07 -4.80
C LEU A 19 6.47 12.91 -5.63
N ARG A 20 5.71 12.25 -6.50
CA ARG A 20 4.65 12.87 -7.30
C ARG A 20 3.27 12.44 -6.80
N PRO A 21 2.36 13.37 -6.48
CA PRO A 21 1.00 13.00 -6.11
C PRO A 21 0.25 12.45 -7.32
N VAL A 22 -0.41 11.32 -7.14
CA VAL A 22 -1.36 10.74 -8.10
C VAL A 22 -2.75 10.79 -7.48
N GLN A 23 -3.75 11.20 -8.26
CA GLN A 23 -5.15 11.12 -7.88
C GLN A 23 -5.79 10.06 -8.77
N ILE A 24 -6.30 9.02 -8.14
CA ILE A 24 -7.08 7.96 -8.78
C ILE A 24 -8.46 7.90 -8.14
N TRP A 25 -9.44 7.51 -8.94
CA TRP A 25 -10.75 7.14 -8.44
C TRP A 25 -10.70 5.68 -8.01
N VAL A 26 -11.08 5.43 -6.76
CA VAL A 26 -11.16 4.09 -6.17
C VAL A 26 -12.62 3.78 -5.82
N PRO A 27 -13.02 2.50 -5.76
CA PRO A 27 -14.33 2.12 -5.25
C PRO A 27 -14.58 2.67 -3.84
N ASP A 28 -15.85 2.89 -3.49
CA ASP A 28 -16.19 3.32 -2.14
C ASP A 28 -15.92 2.22 -1.12
N VAL A 29 -14.88 2.41 -0.33
CA VAL A 29 -14.41 1.48 0.71
C VAL A 29 -15.38 1.31 1.88
N ARG A 30 -16.41 2.16 1.98
CA ARG A 30 -17.47 2.03 2.98
C ARG A 30 -18.64 1.16 2.51
N SER A 31 -18.68 0.80 1.23
CA SER A 31 -19.77 -0.03 0.69
C SER A 31 -19.59 -1.50 1.08
N GLU A 32 -20.70 -2.20 1.33
CA GLU A 32 -20.68 -3.66 1.58
C GLU A 32 -20.10 -4.43 0.40
N ARG A 33 -20.34 -3.95 -0.83
CA ARG A 33 -19.75 -4.52 -2.06
C ARG A 33 -18.22 -4.52 -2.02
N PHE A 34 -17.62 -3.43 -1.53
CA PHE A 34 -16.17 -3.36 -1.41
C PHE A 34 -15.65 -4.34 -0.38
N ALA A 35 -16.32 -4.47 0.78
CA ALA A 35 -15.93 -5.43 1.80
C ALA A 35 -15.96 -6.88 1.28
N GLN A 36 -17.02 -7.27 0.57
CA GLN A 36 -17.15 -8.60 -0.03
C GLN A 36 -16.05 -8.87 -1.08
N GLU A 37 -15.75 -7.88 -1.93
CA GLU A 37 -14.70 -8.03 -2.94
C GLU A 37 -13.30 -8.07 -2.31
N ALA A 38 -13.05 -7.27 -1.27
CA ALA A 38 -11.79 -7.29 -0.54
C ALA A 38 -11.56 -8.66 0.12
N GLU A 39 -12.58 -9.23 0.76
CA GLU A 39 -12.53 -10.58 1.33
C GLU A 39 -12.24 -11.63 0.25
N ARG A 40 -12.98 -11.58 -0.86
CA ARG A 40 -12.78 -12.51 -1.99
C ARG A 40 -11.37 -12.45 -2.55
N GLN A 41 -10.84 -11.23 -2.76
CA GLN A 41 -9.51 -11.02 -3.32
C GLN A 41 -8.41 -11.42 -2.34
N ALA A 42 -8.56 -11.09 -1.05
CA ALA A 42 -7.62 -11.52 -0.02
C ALA A 42 -7.51 -13.06 0.03
N ALA A 43 -8.64 -13.77 -0.04
CA ALA A 43 -8.65 -15.23 -0.08
C ALA A 43 -7.96 -15.80 -1.34
N LEU A 44 -8.08 -15.13 -2.48
CA LEU A 44 -7.38 -15.54 -3.71
C LEU A 44 -5.87 -15.33 -3.61
N VAL A 45 -5.43 -14.19 -3.06
CA VAL A 45 -4.00 -13.91 -2.85
C VAL A 45 -3.39 -14.91 -1.88
N ALA A 46 -4.04 -15.17 -0.74
CA ALA A 46 -3.56 -16.14 0.24
C ALA A 46 -3.38 -17.54 -0.37
N ARG A 47 -4.35 -17.98 -1.20
CA ARG A 47 -4.25 -19.27 -1.91
C ARG A 47 -3.15 -19.31 -2.97
N ALA A 48 -2.85 -18.17 -3.60
CA ALA A 48 -1.78 -18.07 -4.58
C ALA A 48 -0.40 -18.06 -3.91
N ASP A 49 -0.29 -17.40 -2.75
CA ASP A 49 0.90 -17.35 -1.91
C ASP A 49 1.29 -18.75 -1.39
N GLU A 50 0.31 -19.57 -1.02
CA GLU A 50 0.53 -21.00 -0.68
C GLU A 50 1.14 -21.82 -1.84
N GLN A 51 1.12 -21.31 -3.08
CA GLN A 51 1.56 -22.01 -4.28
C GLN A 51 2.81 -21.40 -4.92
N SER A 52 3.30 -20.26 -4.45
CA SER A 52 4.51 -19.63 -5.00
C SER A 52 5.69 -19.75 -4.05
N ASP A 53 6.88 -20.00 -4.61
CA ASP A 53 8.15 -20.01 -3.88
C ASP A 53 8.63 -18.58 -3.49
N ASP A 54 7.75 -17.57 -3.63
CA ASP A 54 8.10 -16.17 -3.39
C ASP A 54 8.49 -15.93 -1.93
N GLN A 55 7.79 -16.57 -1.00
CA GLN A 55 8.10 -16.49 0.42
C GLN A 55 9.45 -17.15 0.75
N GLU A 56 9.75 -18.33 0.17
CA GLU A 56 11.03 -19.01 0.34
C GLU A 56 12.19 -18.17 -0.24
N PHE A 57 11.98 -17.55 -1.40
CA PHE A 57 12.95 -16.62 -1.99
C PHE A 57 13.20 -15.41 -1.09
N VAL A 58 12.14 -14.74 -0.61
CA VAL A 58 12.24 -13.57 0.28
C VAL A 58 13.00 -13.93 1.55
N GLU A 59 12.72 -15.07 2.16
CA GLU A 59 13.45 -15.58 3.33
C GLU A 59 14.92 -15.84 3.00
N ALA A 60 15.23 -16.45 1.85
CA ALA A 60 16.60 -16.73 1.44
C ALA A 60 17.45 -15.47 1.19
N VAL A 61 16.83 -14.36 0.75
CA VAL A 61 17.54 -13.10 0.45
C VAL A 61 17.45 -12.07 1.57
N THR A 62 16.64 -12.30 2.61
CA THR A 62 16.52 -11.39 3.74
C THR A 62 17.80 -11.44 4.58
N ALA A 63 18.58 -10.37 4.55
CA ALA A 63 19.67 -10.17 5.50
C ALA A 63 19.09 -9.86 6.89
N PRO A 64 19.74 -10.32 7.98
CA PRO A 64 19.41 -9.84 9.32
C PRO A 64 19.45 -8.32 9.34
N TRP A 65 18.43 -7.71 9.91
CA TRP A 65 18.49 -6.28 10.22
C TRP A 65 19.52 -6.15 11.34
N ASP A 66 20.65 -5.51 11.08
CA ASP A 66 21.62 -5.19 12.13
C ASP A 66 20.89 -4.36 13.20
N GLU A 67 20.71 -4.94 14.39
CA GLU A 67 20.17 -4.25 15.55
C GLU A 67 21.15 -3.12 15.92
N GLU A 68 20.78 -1.88 15.62
CA GLU A 68 21.50 -0.67 16.09
C GLU A 68 21.21 -0.37 17.57
#